data_AF-A0A7J3QDN1-F1
#
_entry.id   AF-A0A7J3QDN1-F1
#
_cell.length_a   1.000
_cell.length_b   1.000
_cell.length_c   1.000
_cell.angle_alpha   90.00
_cell.angle_beta   90.00
_cell.angle_gamma   90.00
#
_symmetry.space_group_name_H-M   'P 1'
#
loop_
_entity.id
_entity.type
_entity.pdbx_description
1 polymer ?
#
loop_
_entity_poly.entity_id
_entity_poly.type
_entity_poly.pdbx_seq_one_letter_code
_entity_poly.pdbx_strand_id
1 'polypeptide(L)' 'SKDSVLAKAAFEVTVKQLVDAAIHGDTDLLRGVAENVIVGSYIPVGTAKVKLVYHPYISR' A
#
# COMPACT_ATOMS: atom_id res chain seq x y z
N SER A 1 8.35 -4.01 11.97
CA SER A 1 9.02 -4.66 10.83
C SER A 1 8.43 -4.08 9.56
N LYS A 2 9.21 -3.47 8.64
CA LYS A 2 8.69 -3.13 7.30
C LYS A 2 8.74 -4.42 6.47
N ASP A 3 7.70 -5.25 6.58
CA ASP A 3 7.64 -6.53 5.87
C ASP A 3 7.46 -6.34 4.35
N SER A 4 7.04 -5.16 3.90
CA SER A 4 6.84 -4.83 2.49
C SER A 4 8.16 -4.83 1.70
N VAL A 5 8.19 -5.66 0.65
CA VAL A 5 9.28 -5.73 -0.34
C VAL A 5 9.42 -4.41 -1.07
N LEU A 6 8.31 -3.81 -1.50
CA LEU A 6 8.30 -2.54 -2.21
C LEU A 6 8.79 -1.39 -1.33
N ALA A 7 8.39 -1.35 -0.06
CA ALA A 7 8.86 -0.35 0.88
C ALA A 7 10.36 -0.51 1.19
N LYS A 8 10.89 -1.74 1.23
CA LYS A 8 12.33 -2.01 1.39
C LYS A 8 13.12 -1.57 0.14
N ALA A 9 12.65 -1.96 -1.05
CA ALA A 9 13.29 -1.64 -2.33
C ALA A 9 13.30 -0.13 -2.65
N ALA A 10 12.26 0.61 -2.22
CA ALA A 10 12.19 2.06 -2.37
C ALA A 10 13.05 2.84 -1.36
N PHE A 11 13.47 2.21 -0.25
CA PHE A 11 14.32 2.85 0.75
C PHE A 11 15.80 2.68 0.41
N GLU A 12 16.31 1.45 0.26
CA GLU A 12 17.72 1.21 -0.06
C GLU A 12 17.97 -0.10 -0.84
N VAL A 13 19.05 -0.10 -1.63
CA VAL A 13 19.57 -1.23 -2.42
C VAL A 13 18.50 -1.93 -3.28
N THR A 14 17.77 -1.15 -4.09
CA THR A 14 16.58 -1.57 -4.84
C THR A 14 16.71 -2.92 -5.55
N VAL A 15 17.75 -3.10 -6.38
CA VAL A 15 17.94 -4.34 -7.15
C VAL A 15 18.11 -5.55 -6.23
N LYS A 16 18.93 -5.43 -5.18
CA LYS A 16 19.16 -6.51 -4.22
C LYS A 16 17.86 -6.91 -3.53
N GLN A 17 17.07 -5.94 -3.07
CA GLN A 17 15.81 -6.23 -2.36
C GLN A 17 14.80 -6.96 -3.26
N LEU A 18 14.69 -6.57 -4.53
CA LEU A 18 13.78 -7.22 -5.48
C LEU A 18 14.25 -8.62 -5.88
N VAL A 19 15.55 -8.81 -6.10
CA VAL A 19 16.13 -10.12 -6.45
C VAL A 19 16.02 -11.08 -5.27
N ASP A 20 16.37 -10.66 -4.06
CA ASP A 20 16.26 -11.48 -2.86
C ASP A 20 14.79 -11.90 -2.64
N ALA A 21 13.85 -10.96 -2.77
CA ALA A 21 12.41 -11.26 -2.65
C ALA A 21 11.93 -12.27 -3.70
N ALA A 22 12.37 -12.14 -4.96
CA ALA A 22 12.01 -13.06 -6.03
C ALA A 22 12.54 -14.48 -5.79
N ILE A 23 13.77 -14.62 -5.27
CA ILE A 23 14.37 -15.93 -4.93
C ILE A 23 13.61 -16.61 -3.79
N HIS A 24 13.17 -15.85 -2.78
CA HIS A 24 12.44 -16.40 -1.63
C HIS A 24 10.94 -16.56 -1.89
N GLY A 25 10.42 -16.05 -3.01
CA GLY A 25 8.98 -16.07 -3.31
C GLY A 25 8.17 -15.11 -2.44
N ASP A 26 8.79 -14.04 -1.94
CA ASP A 26 8.14 -13.06 -1.08
C ASP A 26 6.99 -12.36 -1.82
N THR A 27 5.89 -12.12 -1.11
CA THR A 27 4.73 -11.39 -1.62
C THR A 27 4.49 -10.13 -0.79
N ASP A 28 4.28 -9.00 -1.48
CA ASP A 28 3.90 -7.76 -0.83
C ASP A 28 2.37 -7.67 -0.70
N LEU A 29 1.88 -7.60 0.54
CA LEU A 29 0.44 -7.56 0.83
C LEU A 29 -0.15 -6.14 0.77
N LEU A 30 0.64 -5.11 0.43
CA LEU A 30 0.17 -3.74 0.23
C LEU A 30 -0.60 -3.19 1.45
N ARG A 31 -0.06 -3.35 2.66
CA ARG A 31 -0.74 -2.95 3.90
C ARG A 31 -0.34 -1.56 4.40
N GLY A 32 0.82 -1.08 4.00
CA GLY A 32 1.45 0.16 4.41
C GLY A 32 1.32 1.27 3.39
N VAL A 33 1.72 2.47 3.80
CA VAL A 33 1.57 3.69 3.00
C VAL A 33 2.47 3.67 1.78
N ALA A 34 3.75 3.32 1.94
CA ALA A 34 4.76 3.48 0.89
C ALA A 34 4.45 2.61 -0.33
N GLU A 35 4.13 1.35 -0.10
CA GLU A 35 3.81 0.40 -1.15
C GLU A 35 2.49 0.72 -1.85
N ASN A 36 1.47 1.19 -1.13
CA ASN A 36 0.22 1.65 -1.75
C ASN A 36 0.42 2.91 -2.60
N VAL A 37 1.30 3.84 -2.20
CA VAL A 37 1.71 4.98 -3.05
C VAL A 37 2.35 4.47 -4.34
N ILE A 38 3.31 3.54 -4.24
CA ILE A 38 4.05 3.00 -5.39
C ILE A 38 3.11 2.36 -6.41
N VAL A 39 2.12 1.57 -5.96
CA VAL A 39 1.17 0.90 -6.86
C VAL A 39 -0.06 1.74 -7.23
N GLY A 40 -0.20 2.95 -6.70
CA GLY A 40 -1.35 3.82 -6.94
C GLY A 40 -2.66 3.35 -6.29
N SER A 41 -2.58 2.60 -5.20
CA SER A 41 -3.74 2.14 -4.42
C SER A 41 -4.16 3.16 -3.36
N TYR A 42 -5.42 3.07 -2.92
CA TYR A 42 -5.97 3.94 -1.89
C TYR A 42 -5.32 3.68 -0.52
N ILE A 43 -4.83 4.74 0.12
CA ILE A 43 -4.08 4.62 1.38
C ILE A 43 -5.02 4.96 2.54
N PRO A 44 -5.29 4.07 3.51
CA PRO A 44 -6.29 4.28 4.56
C PRO A 44 -5.80 5.21 5.70
N VAL A 45 -5.25 6.37 5.36
CA VAL A 45 -4.77 7.39 6.30
C VAL A 45 -5.34 8.78 5.97
N GLY A 46 -5.45 9.66 6.97
CA GLY A 46 -5.97 11.02 6.76
C GLY A 46 -7.43 11.03 6.27
N THR A 47 -7.70 11.80 5.20
CA THR A 47 -9.03 11.91 4.56
C THR A 47 -9.57 10.56 4.13
N ALA A 48 -8.67 9.62 3.85
CA ALA A 48 -9.04 8.31 3.37
C ALA A 48 -9.56 7.35 4.45
N LYS A 49 -9.50 7.75 5.74
CA LYS A 49 -10.05 6.98 6.86
C LYS A 49 -11.58 7.01 6.95
N VAL A 50 -12.24 7.90 6.21
CA VAL A 50 -13.70 8.03 6.24
C VAL A 50 -14.31 7.54 4.93
N LYS A 51 -15.44 6.85 5.03
CA LYS A 51 -16.28 6.52 3.89
C LYS A 51 -17.48 7.46 3.90
N LEU A 52 -17.51 8.39 2.95
CA LEU A 52 -18.67 9.27 2.78
C LEU A 52 -19.81 8.50 2.14
N VAL A 53 -21.01 8.66 2.69
CA VAL A 53 -22.24 8.10 2.15
C VAL A 53 -23.20 9.25 1.91
N TYR A 54 -23.75 9.34 0.70
CA TYR A 54 -24.71 10.36 0.32
C TYR A 54 -26.00 9.69 -0.15
N HIS A 55 -27.12 10.05 0.48
CA HIS A 55 -28.46 9.57 0.11
C HIS A 55 -29.28 10.74 -0.46
N PRO A 56 -29.31 10.93 -1.79
CA PRO A 56 -29.95 12.10 -2.41
C PRO A 56 -31.47 12.20 -2.24
N TYR A 57 -32.16 11.14 -1.80
CA TYR A 57 -33.63 11.06 -1.85
C TYR A 57 -34.29 10.61 -0.54
N ILE A 58 -33.66 10.81 0.62
CA ILE A 58 -34.37 10.66 1.90
C ILE A 58 -35.26 11.91 2.08
N SER A 59 -36.46 11.86 1.50
CA SER A 59 -37.57 12.76 1.81
C SER A 59 -38.53 12.01 2.73
N ARG A 60 -38.54 12.44 4.01
CA ARG A 60 -39.43 12.07 5.13
C ARG A 60 -39.59 10.59 5.47
#